data_AF-T0MI74-F1
#
_entry.id   AF-T0MI74-F1
#
_cell.length_a   1.000
_cell.length_b   1.000
_cell.length_c   1.000
_cell.angle_alpha   90.00
_cell.angle_beta   90.00
_cell.angle_gamma   90.00
#
_symmetry.space_group_name_H-M   'P 1'
#
loop_
_entity.id
_entity.type
_entity.pdbx_description
1 polymer ?
#
loop_
_entity_poly.entity_id
_entity_poly.type
_entity_poly.pdbx_seq_one_letter_code
_entity_poly.pdbx_strand_id
1 'polypeptide(L)'
;MTSSENLAPRDAKVVSIILRSLGIEECEPKVIIQLLELAYKYSIGVIKDAQLYADHCGRTTITVNDIKLALQSKVGKTFVPPPPRHYLVEIANAINSKPLSTSENNENMIKVPSKDHFFGGLEYEEGK
;
A
#
# COMPACT_ATOMS: atom_id res chain seq x y z
N MET A 1 14.37 31.97 19.88
CA MET A 1 15.22 31.35 18.84
C MET A 1 14.42 30.16 18.34
N THR A 2 13.90 30.08 17.12
CA THR A 2 14.48 30.41 15.82
C THR A 2 13.40 30.95 14.86
N SER A 3 13.76 31.96 14.07
CA SER A 3 12.88 32.70 13.15
C SER A 3 12.48 31.92 11.88
N SER A 4 12.53 30.60 11.92
CA SER A 4 12.35 29.70 10.76
C SER A 4 10.94 29.11 10.66
N GLU A 5 10.13 29.17 11.72
CA GLU A 5 8.76 28.63 11.74
C GLU A 5 7.79 29.40 10.79
N ASN A 6 8.17 30.59 10.33
CA ASN A 6 7.34 31.44 9.49
C ASN A 6 7.57 31.33 7.98
N LEU A 7 8.56 30.55 7.51
CA LEU A 7 8.81 30.40 6.05
C LEU A 7 8.13 29.19 5.40
N ALA A 8 7.60 28.25 6.16
CA ALA A 8 6.94 27.07 5.59
C ALA A 8 5.57 27.45 4.96
N PRO A 9 5.24 26.92 3.76
CA PRO A 9 3.91 27.09 3.15
C PRO A 9 2.79 26.64 4.08
N ARG A 10 1.59 27.23 3.92
CA ARG A 10 0.42 26.92 4.75
C ARG A 10 0.13 25.41 4.84
N ASP A 11 0.14 24.73 3.70
CA ASP A 11 -0.20 23.29 3.64
C ASP A 11 0.88 22.42 4.31
N ALA A 12 2.15 22.83 4.25
CA ALA A 12 3.22 22.16 4.98
C ALA A 12 3.03 22.26 6.51
N LYS A 13 2.55 23.42 7.00
CA LYS A 13 2.19 23.59 8.42
C LYS A 13 0.98 22.73 8.81
N VAL A 14 0.00 22.57 7.93
CA VAL A 14 -1.14 21.68 8.19
C VAL A 14 -0.69 20.22 8.30
N VAL A 15 0.17 19.76 7.38
CA VAL A 15 0.73 18.40 7.43
C VAL A 15 1.57 18.19 8.68
N SER A 16 2.36 19.17 9.13
CA SER A 16 3.13 19.04 10.38
C SER A 16 2.23 18.95 11.62
N ILE A 17 1.10 19.69 11.65
CA ILE A 17 0.11 19.58 12.72
C ILE A 17 -0.55 18.19 12.73
N ILE A 18 -0.85 17.63 11.56
CA ILE A 18 -1.39 16.25 11.45
C ILE A 18 -0.37 15.23 11.97
N LEU A 19 0.91 15.36 11.64
CA LEU A 19 1.95 14.47 12.16
C LEU A 19 2.05 14.56 13.68
N ARG A 20 1.99 15.78 14.23
CA ARG A 20 2.01 16.01 15.68
C ARG A 20 0.78 15.43 16.38
N SER A 21 -0.41 15.50 15.77
CA SER A 21 -1.62 14.91 16.37
C SER A 21 -1.60 13.38 16.39
N LEU A 22 -0.79 12.76 15.52
CA LEU A 22 -0.51 11.32 15.52
C LEU A 22 0.60 10.92 16.51
N GLY A 23 1.15 11.86 17.28
CA GLY A 23 2.22 11.61 18.24
C GLY A 23 3.63 11.58 17.64
N ILE A 24 3.81 12.04 16.40
CA ILE A 24 5.13 12.13 15.76
C ILE A 24 5.73 13.50 16.09
N GLU A 25 6.71 13.52 17.00
CA GLU A 25 7.35 14.74 17.48
C GLU A 25 8.49 15.22 16.58
N GLU A 26 9.25 14.28 15.99
CA GLU A 26 10.35 14.56 15.07
C GLU A 26 10.19 13.76 13.77
N CYS A 27 10.32 14.46 12.64
CA CYS A 27 10.31 13.86 11.31
C CYS A 27 11.31 14.57 10.39
N GLU A 28 11.88 13.84 9.43
CA GLU A 28 12.72 14.45 8.39
C GLU A 28 11.87 15.45 7.56
N PRO A 29 12.39 16.66 7.26
CA PRO A 29 11.65 17.67 6.48
C PRO A 29 11.13 17.16 5.13
N LYS A 30 11.83 16.20 4.52
CA LYS A 30 11.46 15.59 3.23
C LYS A 30 10.14 14.81 3.30
N VAL A 31 9.78 14.27 4.46
CA VAL A 31 8.50 13.55 4.66
C VAL A 31 7.31 14.47 4.42
N ILE A 32 7.37 15.71 4.88
CA ILE A 32 6.29 16.69 4.69
C ILE A 32 6.09 16.96 3.20
N ILE A 33 7.17 17.10 2.43
CA ILE A 33 7.13 17.32 0.98
C ILE A 33 6.51 16.09 0.27
N GLN A 34 6.93 14.88 0.65
CA GLN A 34 6.39 13.64 0.07
C GLN A 34 4.89 13.47 0.36
N LEU A 35 4.44 13.81 1.58
CA LEU A 35 3.04 13.75 1.95
C LEU A 35 2.19 14.77 1.17
N LEU A 36 2.73 15.98 0.97
CA LEU A 36 2.09 17.00 0.13
C LEU A 36 1.98 16.53 -1.33
N GLU A 37 3.06 15.95 -1.87
CA GLU A 37 3.08 15.42 -3.23
C GLU A 37 2.07 14.28 -3.39
N LEU A 38 2.00 13.38 -2.41
CA LEU A 38 1.02 12.30 -2.36
C LEU A 38 -0.42 12.87 -2.36
N ALA A 39 -0.71 13.81 -1.47
CA ALA A 39 -2.04 14.42 -1.37
C ALA A 39 -2.46 15.10 -2.68
N TYR A 40 -1.53 15.82 -3.31
CA TYR A 40 -1.75 16.49 -4.59
C TYR A 40 -2.00 15.48 -5.72
N LYS A 41 -1.11 14.50 -5.90
CA LYS A 41 -1.23 13.46 -6.94
C LYS A 41 -2.51 12.65 -6.78
N TYR A 42 -2.84 12.26 -5.55
CA TYR A 42 -4.05 11.51 -5.24
C TYR A 42 -5.31 12.32 -5.56
N SER A 43 -5.38 13.57 -5.10
CA SER A 43 -6.52 14.45 -5.32
C SER A 43 -6.75 14.73 -6.80
N ILE A 44 -5.69 15.00 -7.57
CA ILE A 44 -5.79 15.17 -9.02
C ILE A 44 -6.26 13.89 -9.70
N GLY A 45 -5.74 12.73 -9.28
CA GLY A 45 -6.19 11.46 -9.82
C GLY A 45 -7.70 11.24 -9.62
N VAL A 46 -8.22 11.57 -8.44
CA VAL A 46 -9.66 11.48 -8.14
C VAL A 46 -10.47 12.50 -8.95
N ILE A 47 -10.01 13.74 -9.06
CA ILE A 47 -10.71 14.80 -9.80
C ILE A 47 -10.75 14.49 -11.30
N LYS A 48 -9.67 13.95 -11.88
CA LYS A 48 -9.63 13.53 -13.29
C LYS A 48 -10.64 12.44 -13.59
N ASP A 49 -10.73 11.43 -12.72
CA ASP A 49 -11.72 10.35 -12.87
C ASP A 49 -13.15 10.89 -12.70
N ALA A 50 -13.36 11.81 -11.76
CA ALA A 50 -14.66 12.46 -11.56
C ALA A 50 -15.08 13.32 -12.76
N GLN A 51 -14.14 14.04 -13.40
CA GLN A 51 -14.40 14.78 -14.63
C GLN A 51 -14.84 13.84 -15.76
N LEU A 52 -14.15 12.70 -15.92
CA LEU A 52 -14.52 11.69 -16.92
C LEU A 52 -15.95 11.18 -16.72
N TYR A 53 -16.38 11.02 -15.47
CA TYR A 53 -17.76 10.63 -15.15
C TYR A 53 -18.79 11.73 -15.41
N ALA A 54 -18.44 12.99 -15.15
CA ALA A 54 -19.29 14.12 -15.50
C ALA A 54 -19.47 14.24 -17.03
N ASP A 55 -18.37 14.10 -17.78
CA ASP A 55 -18.35 14.13 -19.25
C ASP A 55 -19.18 12.97 -19.84
N HIS A 56 -19.13 11.78 -19.23
CA HIS A 56 -19.97 10.64 -19.62
C HIS A 56 -21.47 10.93 -19.45
N CYS A 57 -21.85 11.79 -18.51
CA CYS A 57 -23.22 12.27 -18.35
C CYS A 57 -23.55 13.51 -19.21
N GLY A 58 -22.64 13.97 -20.09
CA GLY A 58 -22.79 15.20 -20.85
C GLY A 58 -22.78 16.47 -19.99
N ARG A 59 -22.24 16.39 -18.76
CA ARG A 59 -22.16 17.51 -17.81
C ARG A 59 -20.73 18.05 -17.77
N THR A 60 -20.58 19.37 -17.80
CA THR A 60 -19.27 20.03 -17.63
C THR A 60 -18.93 20.31 -16.17
N THR A 61 -19.90 20.16 -15.26
CA THR A 61 -19.75 20.42 -13.83
C THR A 61 -19.64 19.11 -13.03
N ILE A 62 -18.57 19.00 -12.25
CA ILE A 62 -18.35 17.86 -11.35
C ILE A 62 -19.31 17.95 -10.16
N THR A 63 -20.02 16.86 -9.91
CA THR A 63 -20.93 16.71 -8.76
C THR A 63 -20.30 15.82 -7.69
N VAL A 64 -20.76 15.93 -6.44
CA VAL A 64 -20.32 15.09 -5.30
C VAL A 64 -20.44 13.59 -5.60
N ASN A 65 -21.45 13.18 -6.36
CA ASN A 65 -21.64 11.78 -6.75
C ASN A 65 -20.52 11.27 -7.68
N ASP A 66 -20.01 12.13 -8.58
CA ASP A 66 -18.91 11.78 -9.48
C ASP A 66 -17.61 11.55 -8.67
N ILE A 67 -17.38 12.38 -7.65
CA ILE A 67 -16.24 12.23 -6.73
C ILE A 67 -16.36 10.94 -5.91
N LYS A 68 -17.56 10.63 -5.38
CA LYS A 68 -17.80 9.39 -4.63
C LYS A 68 -17.57 8.16 -5.50
N LEU A 69 -18.01 8.18 -6.75
CA LEU A 69 -17.80 7.08 -7.70
C LEU A 69 -16.30 6.93 -8.01
N ALA A 70 -15.57 8.02 -8.22
CA ALA A 70 -14.12 8.03 -8.44
C ALA A 70 -13.35 7.45 -7.26
N LEU A 71 -13.76 7.79 -6.04
CA LEU A 71 -13.20 7.18 -4.82
C LEU A 71 -13.46 5.68 -4.77
N GLN A 72 -14.71 5.24 -4.98
CA GLN A 72 -15.08 3.82 -4.96
C GLN A 72 -14.29 2.98 -5.98
N SER A 73 -14.02 3.53 -7.16
CA SER A 73 -13.21 2.87 -8.20
C SER A 73 -11.75 2.62 -7.77
N LYS A 74 -11.22 3.43 -6.84
CA LYS A 74 -9.83 3.32 -6.33
C LYS A 74 -9.73 2.50 -5.04
N VAL A 75 -10.82 2.30 -4.31
CA VAL A 75 -10.86 1.43 -3.12
C VAL A 75 -10.46 0.01 -3.52
N GLY A 76 -9.54 -0.60 -2.76
CA GLY A 76 -9.06 -1.96 -3.01
C GLY A 76 -7.95 -2.09 -4.06
N LYS A 77 -7.57 -1.02 -4.77
CA LYS A 77 -6.37 -0.99 -5.64
C LYS A 77 -5.18 -0.30 -4.98
N THR A 78 -5.40 0.91 -4.46
CA THR A 78 -4.33 1.72 -3.86
C THR A 78 -4.23 1.52 -2.36
N PHE A 79 -5.38 1.38 -1.70
CA PHE A 79 -5.49 1.10 -0.27
C PHE A 79 -6.29 -0.18 -0.11
N VAL A 80 -5.59 -1.25 0.23
CA VAL A 80 -6.19 -2.57 0.45
C VAL A 80 -6.46 -2.69 1.95
N PRO A 81 -7.74 -2.77 2.38
CA PRO A 81 -8.05 -3.04 3.77
C PRO A 81 -7.54 -4.44 4.15
N PRO A 82 -7.23 -4.67 5.44
CA PRO A 82 -6.85 -6.01 5.88
C PRO A 82 -7.98 -7.00 5.53
N PRO A 83 -7.63 -8.21 5.05
CA PRO A 83 -8.63 -9.21 4.68
C PRO A 83 -9.49 -9.58 5.90
N PRO A 84 -10.79 -9.84 5.71
CA PRO A 84 -11.67 -10.21 6.81
C PRO A 84 -11.19 -11.46 7.57
N ARG A 85 -11.37 -11.46 8.90
CA ARG A 85 -10.95 -12.56 9.77
C ARG A 85 -11.55 -13.91 9.34
N HIS A 86 -12.83 -13.95 8.96
CA HIS A 86 -13.50 -15.20 8.56
C HIS A 86 -12.80 -15.84 7.36
N TYR A 87 -12.37 -15.03 6.39
CA TYR A 87 -11.66 -15.49 5.20
C TYR A 87 -10.29 -16.09 5.57
N LEU A 88 -9.56 -15.44 6.49
CA LEU A 88 -8.30 -15.99 7.01
C LEU A 88 -8.50 -17.31 7.77
N VAL A 89 -9.59 -17.44 8.54
CA VAL A 89 -9.93 -18.66 9.27
C VAL A 89 -10.29 -19.80 8.33
N GLU A 90 -11.02 -19.52 7.25
CA GLU A 90 -11.34 -20.50 6.21
C GLU A 90 -10.07 -21.05 5.54
N ILE A 91 -9.16 -20.15 5.14
CA ILE A 91 -7.85 -20.53 4.59
C ILE A 91 -7.06 -21.36 5.61
N ALA A 92 -7.02 -20.92 6.86
CA ALA A 92 -6.31 -21.63 7.92
C ALA A 92 -6.86 -23.04 8.10
N ASN A 93 -8.18 -23.22 8.13
CA ASN A 93 -8.80 -24.53 8.24
C ASN A 93 -8.48 -25.42 7.02
N ALA A 94 -8.50 -24.85 5.81
CA ALA A 94 -8.15 -25.59 4.59
C ALA A 94 -6.68 -26.06 4.60
N ILE A 95 -5.75 -25.20 5.02
CA ILE A 95 -4.31 -25.53 5.09
C ILE A 95 -4.04 -26.52 6.24
N ASN A 96 -4.57 -26.24 7.43
CA ASN A 96 -4.33 -27.02 8.64
C ASN A 96 -5.06 -28.38 8.64
N SER A 97 -5.98 -28.61 7.69
CA SER A 97 -6.59 -29.94 7.49
C SER A 97 -5.59 -30.97 6.97
N LYS A 98 -4.49 -30.53 6.34
CA LYS A 98 -3.43 -31.41 5.88
C LYS A 98 -2.54 -31.79 7.06
N PRO A 99 -2.40 -33.08 7.40
CA PRO A 99 -1.52 -33.50 8.47
C PRO A 99 -0.08 -33.11 8.14
N LEU A 100 0.70 -32.79 9.17
CA LEU A 100 2.13 -32.56 9.02
C LEU A 100 2.79 -33.82 8.42
N SER A 101 3.76 -33.63 7.53
CA SER A 101 4.54 -34.75 7.02
C SER A 101 5.39 -35.32 8.15
N THR A 102 5.13 -36.57 8.52
CA THR A 102 5.94 -37.28 9.51
C THR A 102 7.35 -37.47 8.97
N SER A 103 8.33 -37.00 9.73
CA SER A 103 9.74 -37.28 9.46
C SER A 103 10.08 -38.66 10.02
N GLU A 104 10.13 -39.67 9.16
CA GLU A 104 10.55 -41.05 9.51
C GLU A 104 12.03 -41.12 9.96
N ASN A 105 12.82 -40.05 9.81
CA ASN A 105 14.24 -40.04 10.15
C ASN A 105 14.52 -39.36 11.50
N ASN A 106 15.03 -40.16 12.44
CA ASN A 106 15.47 -39.80 13.80
C ASN A 106 16.81 -39.04 13.86
N GLU A 107 17.25 -38.41 12.78
CA GLU A 107 18.55 -37.74 12.72
C GLU A 107 18.35 -36.22 12.65
N ASN A 108 19.11 -35.47 13.45
CA ASN A 108 19.08 -34.01 13.58
C ASN A 108 19.54 -33.25 12.30
N MET A 109 19.27 -33.77 11.11
CA MET A 109 19.69 -33.20 9.82
C MET A 109 18.65 -32.25 9.26
N ILE A 110 19.13 -31.19 8.59
CA ILE A 110 18.29 -30.23 7.89
C ILE A 110 17.80 -30.86 6.58
N LYS A 111 16.47 -30.97 6.41
CA LYS A 111 15.87 -31.48 5.17
C LYS A 111 15.90 -30.39 4.09
N VAL A 112 16.72 -30.58 3.06
CA VAL A 112 16.72 -29.71 1.88
C VAL A 112 15.62 -30.13 0.90
N PRO A 113 14.98 -29.19 0.18
CA PRO A 113 14.11 -29.51 -0.95
C PRO A 113 14.85 -30.32 -2.03
N SER A 114 14.11 -31.03 -2.88
CA SER A 114 14.69 -31.73 -4.04
C SER A 114 15.49 -30.78 -4.92
N LYS A 115 16.52 -31.30 -5.63
CA LYS A 115 17.42 -30.50 -6.48
C LYS A 115 16.69 -29.62 -7.50
N ASP A 116 15.56 -30.07 -8.03
CA ASP A 116 14.74 -29.30 -8.99
C ASP A 116 14.05 -28.09 -8.36
N HIS A 117 13.85 -28.08 -7.04
CA HIS A 117 13.24 -27.01 -6.27
C HIS A 117 14.27 -26.25 -5.42
N PHE A 118 15.55 -26.59 -5.57
CA PHE A 118 16.65 -26.01 -4.82
C PHE A 118 17.57 -25.23 -5.76
N PHE A 119 17.60 -23.91 -5.61
CA PHE A 119 18.53 -23.05 -6.34
C PHE A 119 19.93 -23.14 -5.73
N GLY A 120 20.65 -24.22 -6.07
CA GLY A 120 22.02 -24.44 -5.63
C GLY A 120 23.01 -24.32 -6.78
N GLY A 121 23.89 -23.30 -6.72
CA GLY A 121 25.09 -23.24 -7.56
C GLY A 121 24.86 -23.17 -9.06
N LEU A 122 23.79 -22.51 -9.51
CA LEU A 122 23.61 -22.21 -10.94
C LEU A 122 24.56 -21.08 -11.31
N GLU A 123 25.54 -21.38 -12.17
CA GLU A 123 26.31 -20.34 -12.85
C GLU A 123 25.42 -19.69 -13.91
N TYR A 124 25.35 -18.36 -13.90
CA TYR A 124 24.58 -17.60 -14.87
C TYR A 124 25.35 -17.60 -16.19
N GLU A 125 24.86 -18.35 -17.18
CA GLU A 125 25.35 -18.28 -18.56
C GLU A 125 24.48 -17.32 -19.38
N GLU A 126 25.07 -16.25 -19.92
CA GLU A 126 24.42 -15.39 -20.90
C GLU A 126 24.28 -16.15 -22.22
N GLY A 127 23.05 -16.38 -22.66
CA GLY A 127 22.76 -17.00 -23.95
C GLY A 127 23.37 -16.17 -25.09
N LYS A 128 24.21 -16.82 -25.90
CA LYS A 128 24.73 -16.30 -27.17
C LYS A 128 23.62 -16.04 -28.19
#